data_AF-A0A522XNR9-F1
#
_entry.id   AF-A0A522XNR9-F1
#
_cell.length_a   1.000
_cell.length_b   1.000
_cell.length_c   1.000
_cell.angle_alpha   90.00
_cell.angle_beta   90.00
_cell.angle_gamma   90.00
#
_symmetry.space_group_name_H-M   'P 1'
#
loop_
_entity.id
_entity.type
_entity.pdbx_description
1 polymer ?
#
loop_
_entity_poly.entity_id
_entity_poly.type
_entity_poly.pdbx_seq_one_letter_code
_entity_poly.pdbx_strand_id
1 'polypeptide(L)'
;EVVATRTQATRLMSLLLGAVASISLIVGGIGIMNIMLVSVTERIREIGLRMAVGAGPSDIRRQFLAEAMLISLIGGALGIVIGVMGALAVGRFGSLPVKLDGGVILLAAGFSIATGLFFGYYPARKASQLDPIEALRSQ
;
A
#
# COMPACT_ATOMS: atom_id res chain seq x y z
N GLU A 1 -39.30 -16.12 -8.20
CA GLU A 1 -38.46 -15.34 -9.14
C GLU A 1 -37.89 -14.05 -8.57
N VAL A 2 -38.69 -13.11 -8.04
CA VAL A 2 -38.20 -11.79 -7.56
C VAL A 2 -37.04 -11.87 -6.54
N VAL A 3 -37.03 -12.86 -5.67
CA VAL A 3 -35.91 -13.09 -4.72
C VAL A 3 -34.64 -13.54 -5.45
N ALA A 4 -34.74 -14.46 -6.41
CA ALA A 4 -33.59 -14.92 -7.20
C ALA A 4 -32.98 -13.80 -8.05
N THR A 5 -33.82 -12.94 -8.65
CA THR A 5 -33.39 -11.76 -9.41
C THR A 5 -32.67 -10.74 -8.51
N ARG A 6 -33.16 -10.52 -7.28
CA ARG A 6 -32.51 -9.62 -6.31
C ARG A 6 -31.14 -10.15 -5.88
N THR A 7 -31.01 -11.43 -5.56
CA THR A 7 -29.72 -12.01 -5.15
C THR A 7 -28.69 -11.99 -6.28
N GLN A 8 -29.13 -12.20 -7.52
CA GLN A 8 -28.27 -12.15 -8.69
C GLN A 8 -27.76 -10.72 -8.97
N ALA A 9 -28.63 -9.72 -8.85
CA ALA A 9 -28.23 -8.31 -8.98
C ALA A 9 -27.24 -7.88 -7.88
N THR A 10 -27.48 -8.25 -6.62
CA THR A 10 -26.54 -7.95 -5.52
C THR A 10 -25.19 -8.61 -5.74
N ARG A 11 -25.16 -9.88 -6.18
CA ARG A 11 -23.90 -10.60 -6.47
C ARG A 11 -23.11 -9.94 -7.59
N LEU A 12 -23.78 -9.51 -8.66
CA LEU A 12 -23.14 -8.78 -9.75
C LEU A 12 -22.53 -7.47 -9.26
N MET A 13 -23.28 -6.68 -8.48
CA MET A 13 -22.78 -5.43 -7.88
C MET A 13 -21.56 -5.68 -6.98
N SER A 14 -21.60 -6.70 -6.12
CA SER A 14 -20.46 -7.06 -5.26
C SER A 14 -19.23 -7.45 -6.07
N LEU A 15 -19.39 -8.20 -7.16
CA LEU A 15 -18.29 -8.56 -8.05
C LEU A 15 -17.69 -7.32 -8.75
N LEU A 16 -18.54 -6.43 -9.26
CA LEU A 16 -18.10 -5.19 -9.89
C LEU A 16 -17.33 -4.30 -8.91
N LEU A 17 -17.87 -4.09 -7.71
CA LEU A 17 -17.20 -3.33 -6.65
C LEU A 17 -15.88 -3.98 -6.24
N GLY A 18 -15.84 -5.31 -6.13
CA GLY A 18 -14.62 -6.06 -5.86
C GLY A 18 -13.57 -5.90 -6.96
N ALA A 19 -13.98 -5.93 -8.23
CA ALA A 19 -13.08 -5.71 -9.36
C ALA A 19 -12.50 -4.29 -9.36
N VAL A 20 -13.34 -3.26 -9.18
CA VAL A 20 -12.89 -1.86 -9.10
C VAL A 20 -11.94 -1.67 -7.91
N ALA A 21 -12.28 -2.18 -6.73
CA ALA A 21 -11.42 -2.11 -5.55
C ALA A 21 -10.05 -2.78 -5.80
N SER A 22 -10.04 -3.93 -6.47
CA SER A 22 -8.81 -4.64 -6.82
C SER A 22 -7.92 -3.83 -7.77
N ILE A 23 -8.51 -3.21 -8.80
CA ILE A 23 -7.78 -2.33 -9.74
C ILE A 23 -7.24 -1.10 -9.00
N SER A 24 -8.05 -0.45 -8.16
CA SER A 24 -7.61 0.69 -7.35
C SER A 24 -6.45 0.32 -6.42
N LEU A 25 -6.45 -0.89 -5.86
CA LEU A 25 -5.36 -1.39 -5.04
C LEU A 25 -4.05 -1.51 -5.84
N ILE A 26 -4.12 -2.06 -7.05
CA ILE A 26 -2.95 -2.20 -7.94
C ILE A 26 -2.40 -0.82 -8.33
N VAL A 27 -3.27 0.09 -8.78
CA VAL A 27 -2.87 1.45 -9.17
C VAL A 27 -2.26 2.21 -7.99
N GLY A 28 -2.87 2.12 -6.80
CA GLY A 28 -2.32 2.70 -5.57
C GLY A 28 -0.96 2.10 -5.20
N GLY A 29 -0.80 0.78 -5.32
CA GLY A 29 0.46 0.09 -5.07
C GLY A 29 1.58 0.52 -6.03
N ILE A 30 1.28 0.68 -7.32
CA ILE A 30 2.22 1.23 -8.30
C ILE A 30 2.65 2.65 -7.91
N GLY A 31 1.72 3.46 -7.38
CA GLY A 31 2.02 4.78 -6.83
C GLY A 31 3.04 4.74 -5.70
N ILE A 32 2.87 3.85 -4.73
CA ILE A 32 3.82 3.63 -3.63
C ILE A 32 5.20 3.25 -4.19
N MET A 33 5.24 2.29 -5.12
CA MET A 33 6.49 1.86 -5.76
C MET A 33 7.20 3.02 -6.45
N ASN A 34 6.47 3.85 -7.19
CA ASN A 34 7.06 4.96 -7.94
C ASN A 34 7.61 6.06 -7.02
N ILE A 35 6.86 6.45 -5.99
CA ILE A 35 7.31 7.41 -4.98
C ILE A 35 8.60 6.91 -4.32
N MET A 36 8.66 5.63 -4.00
CA MET A 36 9.83 5.04 -3.35
C MET A 36 11.03 4.93 -4.29
N LEU A 37 10.82 4.62 -5.58
CA LEU A 37 11.88 4.67 -6.57
C LEU A 37 12.48 6.07 -6.71
N VAL A 38 11.63 7.10 -6.77
CA VAL A 38 12.07 8.50 -6.81
C VAL A 38 12.85 8.85 -5.54
N SER A 39 12.34 8.48 -4.36
CA SER A 39 13.02 8.73 -3.08
C SER A 39 14.39 8.05 -3.00
N VAL A 40 14.51 6.81 -3.50
CA VAL A 40 15.81 6.12 -3.61
C VAL A 40 16.75 6.90 -4.52
N THR A 41 16.28 7.39 -5.66
CA THR A 41 17.10 8.16 -6.60
C THR A 41 17.55 9.51 -6.04
N GLU A 42 16.70 10.20 -5.27
CA GLU A 42 17.05 11.46 -4.61
C GLU A 42 18.08 11.27 -3.49
N ARG A 43 18.07 10.10 -2.84
CA ARG A 43 18.92 9.78 -1.68
C ARG A 43 20.13 8.91 -2.06
N ILE A 44 20.47 8.75 -3.34
CA ILE A 44 21.56 7.86 -3.82
C ILE A 44 22.87 8.14 -3.07
N ARG A 45 23.26 9.41 -2.94
CA ARG A 45 24.53 9.80 -2.28
C ARG A 45 24.55 9.48 -0.79
N GLU A 46 23.42 9.65 -0.09
CA GLU A 46 23.29 9.26 1.32
C GLU A 46 23.43 7.73 1.49
N ILE A 47 22.82 6.96 0.59
CA ILE A 47 22.91 5.49 0.58
C ILE A 47 24.36 5.06 0.31
N GLY A 48 25.01 5.67 -0.68
CA GLY A 48 26.42 5.43 -1.01
C GLY A 48 27.36 5.74 0.16
N LEU A 49 27.17 6.87 0.84
CA LEU A 49 27.90 7.22 2.06
C LEU A 49 27.71 6.17 3.17
N ARG A 50 26.48 5.71 3.41
CA ARG A 50 26.19 4.67 4.42
C ARG A 50 26.89 3.35 4.09
N MET A 51 26.89 2.94 2.83
CA MET A 51 27.57 1.71 2.41
C MET A 51 29.09 1.84 2.47
N ALA A 52 29.65 3.03 2.16
CA ALA A 52 31.09 3.30 2.26
C ALA A 52 31.62 3.25 3.70
N VAL A 53 30.79 3.60 4.69
CA VAL A 53 31.13 3.46 6.12
C VAL A 53 30.82 2.06 6.69
N GLY A 54 30.40 1.11 5.85
CA GLY A 54 30.25 -0.30 6.22
C GLY A 54 28.82 -0.82 6.38
N ALA A 55 27.78 -0.04 6.03
CA ALA A 55 26.40 -0.56 6.04
C ALA A 55 26.22 -1.65 4.97
N GLY A 56 25.67 -2.80 5.37
CA GLY A 56 25.43 -3.90 4.44
C GLY A 56 24.24 -3.63 3.52
N PRO A 57 24.18 -4.30 2.35
CA PRO A 57 23.01 -4.21 1.45
C PRO A 57 21.72 -4.70 2.14
N SER A 58 21.82 -5.62 3.10
CA SER A 58 20.69 -6.04 3.92
C SER A 58 20.11 -4.94 4.80
N ASP A 59 20.96 -4.03 5.29
CA ASP A 59 20.55 -2.96 6.22
C ASP A 59 19.80 -1.88 5.45
N ILE A 60 20.32 -1.50 4.28
CA ILE A 60 19.66 -0.58 3.35
C ILE A 60 18.30 -1.14 2.91
N ARG A 61 18.24 -2.43 2.54
CA ARG A 61 16.97 -3.06 2.15
C ARG A 61 15.96 -3.04 3.29
N ARG A 62 16.37 -3.35 4.52
CA ARG A 62 15.49 -3.32 5.70
C ARG A 62 14.98 -1.91 6.00
N GLN A 63 15.83 -0.89 5.85
CA GLN A 63 15.44 0.50 6.03
C GLN A 63 14.33 0.92 5.06
N PHE A 64 14.55 0.73 3.76
CA PHE A 64 13.57 1.12 2.75
C PHE A 64 12.28 0.28 2.84
N LEU A 65 12.39 -1.00 3.18
CA LEU A 65 11.21 -1.84 3.40
C LEU A 65 10.41 -1.38 4.64
N ALA A 66 11.08 -0.95 5.71
CA ALA A 66 10.43 -0.38 6.87
C ALA A 66 9.75 0.97 6.54
N GLU A 67 10.37 1.81 5.72
CA GLU A 67 9.78 3.06 5.23
C GLU A 67 8.53 2.79 4.39
N ALA A 68 8.59 1.81 3.49
CA ALA A 68 7.45 1.32 2.71
C ALA A 68 6.28 0.85 3.60
N MET A 69 6.59 0.01 4.59
CA MET A 69 5.61 -0.51 5.54
C MET A 69 5.01 0.60 6.40
N LEU A 70 5.80 1.58 6.81
CA LEU A 70 5.31 2.71 7.60
C LEU A 70 4.32 3.54 6.80
N ILE A 71 4.65 3.86 5.54
CA ILE A 71 3.76 4.58 4.63
C ILE A 71 2.47 3.79 4.41
N SER A 72 2.56 2.48 4.16
CA SER A 72 1.39 1.65 3.91
C SER A 72 0.51 1.48 5.16
N LEU A 73 1.11 1.36 6.35
CA LEU A 73 0.40 1.24 7.63
C LEU A 73 -0.33 2.54 7.98
N ILE A 74 0.34 3.69 7.84
CA ILE A 74 -0.29 5.00 8.08
C ILE A 74 -1.42 5.24 7.09
N GLY A 75 -1.16 5.01 5.79
CA GLY A 75 -2.18 5.12 4.76
C GLY A 75 -3.35 4.16 4.98
N GLY A 76 -3.07 2.93 5.40
CA GLY A 76 -4.08 1.91 5.72
C GLY A 76 -4.93 2.29 6.93
N ALA A 77 -4.30 2.77 8.01
CA ALA A 77 -5.00 3.25 9.20
C ALA A 77 -5.91 4.43 8.87
N LEU A 78 -5.39 5.42 8.13
CA LEU A 78 -6.19 6.56 7.66
C LEU A 78 -7.33 6.12 6.74
N GLY A 79 -7.07 5.20 5.82
CA GLY A 79 -8.07 4.63 4.92
C GLY A 79 -9.19 3.91 5.68
N ILE A 80 -8.85 3.12 6.70
CA ILE A 80 -9.84 2.46 7.58
C ILE A 80 -10.67 3.50 8.32
N VAL A 81 -10.05 4.52 8.92
CA VAL A 81 -10.77 5.59 9.63
C VAL A 81 -11.74 6.32 8.70
N ILE A 82 -11.28 6.74 7.52
CA ILE A 82 -12.11 7.41 6.51
C ILE A 82 -13.24 6.50 6.04
N GLY A 83 -12.95 5.21 5.79
CA GLY A 83 -13.93 4.21 5.38
C GLY A 83 -15.02 3.99 6.43
N VAL A 84 -14.65 3.85 7.71
CA VAL A 84 -15.60 3.70 8.82
C VAL A 84 -16.44 4.96 9.00
N MET A 85 -15.82 6.14 8.97
CA MET A 85 -16.53 7.42 9.10
C MET A 85 -17.51 7.64 7.95
N GLY A 86 -17.11 7.34 6.71
CA GLY A 86 -17.98 7.39 5.54
C GLY A 86 -19.14 6.42 5.64
N ALA A 87 -18.88 5.19 6.09
CA ALA A 87 -19.91 4.18 6.30
C ALA A 87 -20.93 4.62 7.38
N LEU A 88 -20.48 5.20 8.49
CA LEU A 88 -21.35 5.76 9.54
C LEU A 88 -22.16 6.96 9.04
N ALA A 89 -21.57 7.84 8.21
CA ALA A 89 -22.27 8.97 7.62
C ALA A 89 -23.38 8.50 6.68
N VAL A 90 -23.10 7.54 5.79
CA VAL A 90 -24.10 6.93 4.91
C VAL A 90 -25.19 6.22 5.72
N GLY A 91 -24.85 5.56 6.81
CA GLY A 91 -25.84 4.92 7.70
C GLY A 91 -26.74 5.91 8.44
N ARG A 92 -26.30 7.16 8.66
CA ARG A 92 -27.12 8.21 9.28
C ARG A 92 -27.97 9.00 8.29
N PHE A 93 -27.44 9.29 7.10
CA PHE A 93 -28.13 10.09 6.08
C PHE A 93 -28.86 9.25 5.03
N GLY A 94 -28.50 7.98 4.87
CA GLY A 94 -29.10 7.04 3.92
C GLY A 94 -29.92 5.95 4.61
N SER A 95 -30.89 5.39 3.88
CA SER A 95 -31.76 4.29 4.33
C SER A 95 -31.12 2.90 4.19
N LEU A 96 -29.80 2.83 3.95
CA LEU A 96 -29.07 1.58 3.75
C LEU A 96 -28.47 1.07 5.08
N PRO A 97 -28.79 -0.16 5.51
CA PRO A 97 -28.23 -0.73 6.73
C PRO A 97 -26.74 -1.01 6.54
N VAL A 98 -25.90 -0.18 7.17
CA VAL A 98 -24.44 -0.37 7.19
C VAL A 98 -24.09 -1.26 8.38
N LYS A 99 -23.50 -2.42 8.10
CA LYS A 99 -22.91 -3.29 9.13
C LYS A 99 -21.39 -3.19 9.07
N LEU A 100 -20.80 -2.75 10.18
CA LEU A 100 -19.36 -2.80 10.39
C LEU A 100 -18.99 -4.23 10.80
N ASP A 101 -18.20 -4.91 9.97
CA ASP A 101 -17.69 -6.24 10.26
C ASP A 101 -16.20 -6.13 10.60
N GLY A 102 -15.82 -6.57 11.80
CA GLY A 102 -14.43 -6.57 12.26
C GLY A 102 -13.52 -7.42 11.37
N GLY A 103 -14.04 -8.48 10.75
CA GLY A 103 -13.30 -9.30 9.80
C GLY A 103 -12.90 -8.54 8.54
N VAL A 104 -13.77 -7.65 8.05
CA VAL A 104 -13.47 -6.80 6.88
C VAL A 104 -12.41 -5.75 7.23
N ILE A 105 -12.46 -5.17 8.43
CA ILE A 105 -11.44 -4.22 8.90
C ILE A 105 -10.08 -4.91 9.03
N LEU A 106 -10.05 -6.11 9.61
CA LEU A 106 -8.81 -6.90 9.75
C LEU A 106 -8.25 -7.30 8.38
N LEU A 107 -9.12 -7.68 7.45
CA LEU A 107 -8.73 -7.99 6.07
C LEU A 107 -8.17 -6.76 5.36
N ALA A 108 -8.77 -5.58 5.52
CA ALA A 108 -8.26 -4.33 4.98
C ALA A 108 -6.88 -3.96 5.55
N ALA A 109 -6.68 -4.14 6.86
CA ALA A 109 -5.38 -3.96 7.51
C ALA A 109 -4.33 -4.95 6.95
N GLY A 110 -4.70 -6.22 6.76
CA GLY A 110 -3.86 -7.23 6.12
C GLY A 110 -3.45 -6.85 4.69
N PHE A 111 -4.39 -6.34 3.90
CA PHE A 111 -4.10 -5.85 2.55
C PHE A 111 -3.15 -4.64 2.53
N SER A 112 -3.27 -3.70 3.48
CA SER A 112 -2.37 -2.56 3.62
C SER A 112 -0.92 -2.99 3.93
N ILE A 113 -0.74 -4.00 4.78
CA ILE A 113 0.59 -4.55 5.08
C ILE A 113 1.15 -5.29 3.84
N ALA A 114 0.32 -6.14 3.22
CA ALA A 114 0.72 -6.93 2.06
C ALA A 114 1.14 -6.05 0.87
N THR A 115 0.41 -4.95 0.59
CA THR A 115 0.75 -4.04 -0.50
C THR A 115 2.03 -3.26 -0.22
N GLY A 116 2.23 -2.77 1.00
CA GLY A 116 3.49 -2.11 1.39
C GLY A 116 4.70 -3.03 1.22
N LEU A 117 4.58 -4.29 1.65
CA LEU A 117 5.63 -5.28 1.50
C LEU A 117 5.90 -5.60 0.02
N PHE A 118 4.85 -5.86 -0.77
CA PHE A 118 4.97 -6.28 -2.17
C PHE A 118 5.55 -5.17 -3.06
N PHE A 119 4.95 -3.97 -3.00
CA PHE A 119 5.36 -2.84 -3.84
C PHE A 119 6.63 -2.14 -3.32
N GLY A 120 6.96 -2.27 -2.04
CA GLY A 120 8.19 -1.74 -1.45
C GLY A 120 9.41 -2.64 -1.60
N TYR A 121 9.22 -3.95 -1.84
CA TYR A 121 10.34 -4.88 -1.96
C TYR A 121 11.25 -4.57 -3.17
N TYR A 122 10.66 -4.29 -4.34
CA TYR A 122 11.42 -3.97 -5.55
C TYR A 122 12.33 -2.74 -5.40
N PRO A 123 11.83 -1.54 -5.01
CA PRO A 123 12.68 -0.37 -4.80
C PRO A 123 13.71 -0.58 -3.67
N ALA A 124 13.33 -1.23 -2.57
CA ALA A 124 14.27 -1.54 -1.48
C ALA A 124 15.42 -2.45 -1.95
N ARG A 125 15.12 -3.44 -2.81
CA ARG A 125 16.14 -4.28 -3.43
C ARG A 125 17.03 -3.46 -4.35
N LYS A 126 16.45 -2.59 -5.18
CA LYS A 126 17.22 -1.72 -6.08
C LYS A 126 18.18 -0.80 -5.31
N ALA A 127 17.71 -0.20 -4.20
CA ALA A 127 18.54 0.62 -3.32
C ALA A 127 19.72 -0.16 -2.71
N SER A 128 19.48 -1.41 -2.27
CA SER A 128 20.52 -2.25 -1.68
C SER A 128 21.59 -2.74 -2.66
N GLN A 129 21.37 -2.62 -3.96
CA GLN A 129 22.28 -3.11 -5.00
C GLN A 129 23.05 -1.98 -5.68
N LEU A 130 22.95 -0.74 -5.17
CA LEU A 130 23.74 0.39 -5.66
C LEU A 130 25.22 0.17 -5.33
N ASP A 131 26.09 0.43 -6.31
CA ASP A 131 27.54 0.44 -6.08
C ASP A 131 27.92 1.74 -5.32
N PRO A 132 28.55 1.65 -4.14
CA PRO A 132 28.96 2.83 -3.38
C PRO A 132 29.86 3.78 -4.18
N ILE A 133 30.73 3.24 -5.04
CA ILE A 133 31.67 4.04 -5.85
C ILE A 133 30.88 4.83 -6.90
N GLU A 134 29.92 4.18 -7.56
CA GLU A 134 29.08 4.83 -8.57
C GLU A 134 28.12 5.84 -7.95
N ALA A 135 27.55 5.53 -6.77
CA ALA A 135 26.67 6.41 -6.00
C ALA A 135 27.38 7.67 -5.48
N LEU A 136 28.69 7.61 -5.24
CA LEU A 136 29.51 8.77 -4.86
C LEU A 136 30.07 9.52 -6.06
N ARG A 137 30.13 8.89 -7.24
CA ARG A 137 30.59 9.47 -8.50
C ARG A 137 29.48 10.18 -9.27
N SER A 138 28.22 9.86 -9.00
CA SER A 138 27.06 10.55 -9.60
C SER A 138 26.99 12.00 -9.11
N GLN A 139 27.75 12.87 -9.80
CA GLN A 139 28.00 14.31 -9.62
C GLN A 139 28.58 14.77 -8.28
#